data_AF-A0A135VST8-F1
#
_entry.id   AF-A0A135VST8-F1
#
_cell.length_a   1.000
_cell.length_b   1.000
_cell.length_c   1.000
_cell.angle_alpha   90.00
_cell.angle_beta   90.00
_cell.angle_gamma   90.00
#
_symmetry.space_group_name_H-M   'P 1'
#
loop_
_entity.id
_entity.type
_entity.pdbx_description
1 polymer ?
#
loop_
_entity_poly.entity_id
_entity_poly.type
_entity_poly.pdbx_seq_one_letter_code
_entity_poly.pdbx_strand_id
1 'polypeptide(L)'
;MYVKIRQDGALGIGRGTEGSAEITLGYGEAHMVAAALEKLAQTARSYKQEYLKTTDVGGGNKITFDRADDGTISISGDKNTYICTEPEIRELAEKLKHLPPVEVAPPSDYVKKITPSDGMCLVVTNGGNSIKLRLPEAAIVKTSIKSSIDSRFFDEIVTVGQRKIAVSRSSDLKWQLSGEGTNVRFTAYEIEALVAGLHNGILDVLMDVVKGFGADDVSDIRVKSQLKRVEQDATDIFGEDKNAKGLVRDITKRAKKIIGIDEFADERANKFIDMCNHVYANMNTEYIEPLFNLFSKVFVAQA
;
A
#
# COMPACT_ATOMS: atom_id res chain seq x y z
N MET A 1 -21.01 -26.93 -5.48
CA MET A 1 -20.49 -25.87 -4.56
C MET A 1 -19.96 -24.69 -5.38
N TYR A 2 -19.97 -23.48 -4.83
CA TYR A 2 -19.38 -22.30 -5.49
C TYR A 2 -18.09 -21.84 -4.78
N VAL A 3 -17.25 -21.16 -5.55
CA VAL A 3 -16.11 -20.38 -5.07
C VAL A 3 -16.28 -18.97 -5.61
N LYS A 4 -16.06 -17.96 -4.77
CA LYS A 4 -16.08 -16.56 -5.21
C LYS A 4 -14.97 -15.76 -4.54
N ILE A 5 -14.50 -14.72 -5.22
CA ILE A 5 -13.65 -13.69 -4.63
C ILE A 5 -14.60 -12.66 -3.99
N ARG A 6 -14.48 -12.48 -2.69
CA ARG A 6 -15.33 -11.58 -1.91
C ARG A 6 -14.81 -10.14 -2.02
N GLN A 7 -15.67 -9.17 -1.70
CA GLN A 7 -15.31 -7.74 -1.66
C GLN A 7 -14.20 -7.42 -0.65
N ASP A 8 -14.04 -8.26 0.38
CA ASP A 8 -12.96 -8.14 1.36
C ASP A 8 -11.63 -8.73 0.88
N GLY A 9 -11.57 -9.23 -0.37
CA GLY A 9 -10.40 -9.85 -0.97
C GLY A 9 -10.20 -11.33 -0.59
N ALA A 10 -11.00 -11.88 0.32
CA ALA A 10 -10.94 -13.30 0.66
C ALA A 10 -11.64 -14.16 -0.41
N LEU A 11 -11.34 -15.45 -0.45
CA LEU A 11 -12.15 -16.43 -1.16
C LEU A 11 -13.26 -16.93 -0.24
N GLY A 12 -14.48 -17.05 -0.75
CA GLY A 12 -15.60 -17.70 -0.09
C GLY A 12 -15.94 -19.02 -0.77
N ILE A 13 -16.09 -20.08 0.03
CA ILE A 13 -16.62 -21.39 -0.39
C ILE A 13 -18.01 -21.55 0.21
N GLY A 14 -19.01 -21.81 -0.64
CA GLY A 14 -20.39 -21.98 -0.17
C GLY A 14 -21.25 -22.86 -1.08
N ARG A 15 -22.53 -22.97 -0.70
CA ARG A 15 -23.55 -23.73 -1.42
C ARG A 15 -24.88 -22.98 -1.47
N GLY A 16 -25.48 -22.89 -2.65
CA GLY A 16 -26.83 -22.35 -2.87
C GLY A 16 -26.91 -20.83 -2.84
N THR A 17 -26.67 -20.22 -1.68
CA THR A 17 -26.84 -18.77 -1.47
C THR A 17 -25.51 -18.12 -1.12
N GLU A 18 -25.23 -16.98 -1.74
CA GLU A 18 -24.10 -16.12 -1.37
C GLU A 18 -24.33 -15.43 -0.02
N GLY A 19 -23.32 -15.33 0.85
CA GLY A 19 -23.43 -14.53 2.09
C GLY A 19 -22.75 -15.11 3.33
N SER A 20 -23.47 -15.11 4.46
CA SER A 20 -22.93 -15.41 5.80
C SER A 20 -22.60 -16.89 6.05
N ALA A 21 -23.11 -17.78 5.20
CA ALA A 21 -22.77 -19.19 5.20
C ALA A 21 -21.67 -19.43 4.16
N GLU A 22 -20.47 -18.92 4.42
CA GLU A 22 -19.29 -19.14 3.60
C GLU A 22 -18.15 -19.62 4.50
N ILE A 23 -17.36 -20.58 4.03
CA ILE A 23 -16.04 -20.87 4.58
C ILE A 23 -15.08 -19.96 3.83
N THR A 24 -14.40 -19.06 4.54
CA THR A 24 -13.51 -18.07 3.95
C THR A 24 -12.05 -18.46 4.09
N LEU A 25 -11.23 -18.15 3.10
CA LEU A 25 -9.78 -18.36 3.12
C LEU A 25 -9.08 -17.25 2.32
N GLY A 26 -7.80 -17.05 2.54
CA GLY A 26 -6.98 -16.17 1.71
C GLY A 26 -6.82 -16.75 0.30
N TYR A 27 -6.69 -15.88 -0.71
CA TYR A 27 -6.50 -16.35 -2.09
C TYR A 27 -5.22 -17.15 -2.29
N GLY A 28 -4.13 -16.73 -1.61
CA GLY A 28 -2.87 -17.48 -1.60
C GLY A 28 -2.99 -18.89 -0.99
N GLU A 29 -4.04 -19.16 -0.22
CA GLU A 29 -4.28 -20.45 0.45
C GLU A 29 -5.03 -21.45 -0.44
N ALA A 30 -5.59 -20.98 -1.56
CA ALA A 30 -6.45 -21.77 -2.42
C ALA A 30 -5.79 -23.06 -2.93
N HIS A 31 -4.51 -22.97 -3.33
CA HIS A 31 -3.77 -24.13 -3.84
C HIS A 31 -3.56 -25.22 -2.78
N MET A 32 -3.34 -24.83 -1.51
CA MET A 32 -3.19 -25.77 -0.40
C MET A 32 -4.51 -26.46 -0.09
N VAL A 33 -5.61 -25.71 -0.09
CA VAL A 33 -6.96 -26.27 0.11
C VAL A 33 -7.37 -27.16 -1.06
N ALA A 34 -7.07 -26.77 -2.30
CA ALA A 34 -7.29 -27.60 -3.48
C ALA A 34 -6.58 -28.96 -3.36
N ALA A 35 -5.29 -28.95 -2.99
CA ALA A 35 -4.52 -30.18 -2.79
C ALA A 35 -5.08 -31.08 -1.67
N ALA A 36 -5.56 -30.49 -0.58
CA ALA A 36 -6.22 -31.22 0.51
C ALA A 36 -7.52 -31.89 0.04
N LEU A 37 -8.32 -31.19 -0.77
CA LEU A 37 -9.56 -31.71 -1.35
C LEU A 37 -9.30 -32.82 -2.38
N GLU A 38 -8.27 -32.69 -3.24
CA GLU A 38 -7.86 -33.75 -4.18
C GLU A 38 -7.48 -35.02 -3.41
N LYS A 39 -6.69 -34.89 -2.35
CA LYS A 39 -6.28 -36.01 -1.50
C LYS A 39 -7.49 -36.66 -0.81
N LEU A 40 -8.42 -35.86 -0.30
CA LEU A 40 -9.67 -36.34 0.30
C LEU A 40 -10.51 -37.15 -0.70
N ALA A 41 -10.62 -36.68 -1.95
CA ALA A 41 -11.37 -37.36 -3.02
C ALA A 41 -10.69 -38.63 -3.54
N GLN A 42 -9.38 -38.78 -3.38
CA GLN A 42 -8.62 -39.99 -3.75
C GLN A 42 -8.59 -41.03 -2.63
N THR A 43 -8.84 -40.64 -1.38
CA THR A 43 -8.72 -41.53 -0.22
C THR A 43 -10.02 -42.32 -0.03
N ALA A 44 -9.95 -43.64 -0.18
CA ALA A 44 -11.10 -44.55 -0.04
C ALA A 44 -11.41 -44.97 1.41
N ARG A 45 -10.53 -44.64 2.37
CA ARG A 45 -10.67 -44.96 3.80
C ARG A 45 -11.05 -43.70 4.58
N SER A 46 -11.40 -43.86 5.86
CA SER A 46 -11.57 -42.70 6.75
C SER A 46 -10.31 -41.84 6.75
N TYR A 47 -10.53 -40.54 6.59
CA TYR A 47 -9.46 -39.58 6.44
C TYR A 47 -9.89 -38.24 7.02
N LYS A 48 -9.04 -37.67 7.87
CA LYS A 48 -9.25 -36.35 8.45
C LYS A 48 -7.99 -35.50 8.27
N GLN A 49 -8.18 -34.29 7.76
CA GLN A 49 -7.13 -33.28 7.63
C GLN A 49 -7.63 -31.95 8.18
N GLU A 50 -6.79 -31.27 8.96
CA GLU A 50 -7.03 -29.90 9.37
C GLU A 50 -6.02 -28.98 8.67
N TYR A 51 -6.52 -27.94 8.03
CA TYR A 51 -5.75 -26.84 7.48
C TYR A 51 -5.88 -25.64 8.43
N LEU A 52 -4.75 -25.20 9.00
CA LEU A 52 -4.68 -23.95 9.74
C LEU A 52 -4.55 -22.81 8.74
N LYS A 53 -5.49 -21.86 8.80
CA LYS A 53 -5.42 -20.67 7.97
C LYS A 53 -4.23 -19.83 8.40
N THR A 54 -3.49 -19.35 7.41
CA THR A 54 -2.45 -18.33 7.55
C THR A 54 -3.02 -16.92 7.59
N THR A 55 -4.24 -16.74 7.08
CA THR A 55 -5.00 -15.48 7.10
C THR A 55 -6.06 -15.43 8.21
N ASP A 56 -6.38 -14.23 8.66
CA ASP A 56 -7.39 -13.94 9.70
C ASP A 56 -8.83 -13.81 9.17
N VAL A 57 -9.11 -14.31 7.96
CA VAL A 57 -10.41 -14.13 7.31
C VAL A 57 -11.44 -15.17 7.77
N GLY A 58 -12.59 -14.67 8.23
CA GLY A 58 -13.73 -15.47 8.63
C GLY A 58 -13.96 -15.55 10.14
N GLY A 59 -14.83 -16.46 10.54
CA GLY A 59 -15.20 -16.70 11.93
C GLY A 59 -14.33 -17.74 12.65
N GLY A 60 -13.37 -18.37 11.95
CA GLY A 60 -12.47 -19.37 12.50
C GLY A 60 -11.12 -19.44 11.76
N ASN A 61 -10.11 -20.00 12.44
CA ASN A 61 -8.73 -20.07 11.98
C ASN A 61 -8.35 -21.42 11.33
N LYS A 62 -9.32 -22.30 11.08
CA LYS A 62 -9.06 -23.61 10.49
C LYS A 62 -10.19 -24.08 9.57
N ILE A 63 -9.82 -24.94 8.64
CA ILE A 63 -10.74 -25.69 7.77
C ILE A 63 -10.46 -27.18 7.98
N THR A 64 -11.49 -27.94 8.28
CA THR A 64 -11.43 -29.40 8.49
C THR A 64 -12.06 -30.12 7.31
N PHE A 65 -11.33 -31.08 6.77
CA PHE A 65 -11.76 -32.00 5.73
C PHE A 65 -11.88 -33.38 6.35
N ASP A 66 -13.04 -33.99 6.26
CA ASP A 66 -13.31 -35.27 6.91
C ASP A 66 -14.06 -36.22 5.97
N ARG A 67 -13.60 -37.46 5.89
CA ARG A 67 -14.27 -38.58 5.25
C ARG A 67 -14.54 -39.63 6.33
N ALA A 68 -15.81 -39.85 6.61
CA ALA A 68 -16.26 -40.85 7.57
C ALA A 68 -16.20 -42.27 6.97
N ASP A 69 -16.28 -43.29 7.83
CA ASP A 69 -16.23 -44.71 7.43
C ASP A 69 -17.41 -45.12 6.54
N ASP A 70 -18.54 -44.43 6.65
CA ASP A 70 -19.72 -44.63 5.79
C ASP A 70 -19.59 -43.97 4.40
N GLY A 71 -18.46 -43.34 4.12
CA GLY A 71 -18.18 -42.64 2.87
C GLY A 71 -18.69 -41.20 2.82
N THR A 72 -19.32 -40.68 3.88
CA THR A 72 -19.74 -39.28 3.98
C THR A 72 -18.53 -38.36 3.98
N ILE A 73 -18.53 -37.35 3.12
CA ILE A 73 -17.47 -36.33 3.07
C ILE A 73 -18.02 -35.01 3.62
N SER A 74 -17.27 -34.36 4.51
CA SER A 74 -17.62 -33.04 5.02
C SER A 74 -16.44 -32.06 4.98
N ILE A 75 -16.78 -30.80 4.71
CA ILE A 75 -15.87 -29.66 4.83
C ILE A 75 -16.44 -28.73 5.89
N SER A 76 -15.65 -28.40 6.91
CA SER A 76 -16.07 -27.54 8.01
C SER A 76 -15.10 -26.39 8.22
N GLY A 77 -15.62 -25.17 8.39
CA GLY A 77 -14.83 -23.95 8.63
C GLY A 77 -15.75 -22.78 8.94
N ASP A 78 -15.27 -21.77 9.66
CA ASP A 78 -16.07 -20.55 9.95
C ASP A 78 -17.47 -20.81 10.53
N LYS A 79 -17.60 -21.87 11.35
CA LYS A 79 -18.87 -22.36 11.95
C LYS A 79 -19.88 -22.91 10.93
N ASN A 80 -19.46 -23.13 9.69
CA ASN A 80 -20.24 -23.75 8.62
C ASN A 80 -19.71 -25.15 8.33
N THR A 81 -20.61 -26.08 8.02
CA THR A 81 -20.28 -27.45 7.61
C THR A 81 -21.08 -27.83 6.37
N TYR A 82 -20.39 -28.31 5.34
CA TYR A 82 -20.99 -28.80 4.11
C TYR A 82 -20.75 -30.29 3.95
N ILE A 83 -21.83 -31.06 3.86
CA ILE A 83 -21.80 -32.46 3.46
C ILE A 83 -21.73 -32.52 1.94
N CYS A 84 -20.70 -33.14 1.39
CA CYS A 84 -20.37 -33.11 -0.02
C CYS A 84 -20.31 -34.52 -0.62
N THR A 85 -20.62 -34.61 -1.90
CA THR A 85 -20.35 -35.81 -2.70
C THR A 85 -18.92 -35.76 -3.27
N GLU A 86 -18.36 -36.92 -3.63
CA GLU A 86 -17.03 -36.96 -4.28
C GLU A 86 -16.93 -36.08 -5.54
N PRO A 87 -17.93 -36.07 -6.47
CA PRO A 87 -17.90 -35.16 -7.61
C PRO A 87 -17.83 -33.68 -7.20
N GLU A 88 -18.57 -33.27 -6.17
CA GLU A 88 -18.55 -31.89 -5.68
C GLU A 88 -17.19 -31.49 -5.09
N ILE A 89 -16.50 -32.42 -4.40
CA ILE A 89 -15.16 -32.19 -3.86
C ILE A 89 -14.15 -32.02 -5.00
N ARG A 90 -14.22 -32.86 -6.04
CA ARG A 90 -13.34 -32.74 -7.20
C ARG A 90 -13.59 -31.44 -7.97
N GLU A 91 -14.85 -31.09 -8.18
CA GLU A 91 -15.22 -29.82 -8.81
C GLU A 91 -14.74 -28.61 -8.00
N LEU A 92 -14.85 -28.67 -6.67
CA LEU A 92 -14.35 -27.61 -5.79
C LEU A 92 -12.82 -27.49 -5.85
N ALA A 93 -12.11 -28.61 -5.83
CA ALA A 93 -10.66 -28.63 -5.95
C ALA A 93 -10.20 -28.00 -7.27
N GLU A 94 -10.82 -28.39 -8.39
CA GLU A 94 -10.56 -27.83 -9.72
C GLU A 94 -10.83 -26.31 -9.76
N LYS A 95 -11.95 -25.85 -9.19
CA LYS A 95 -12.26 -24.41 -9.10
C LYS A 95 -11.21 -23.62 -8.31
N LEU A 96 -10.70 -24.18 -7.21
CA LEU A 96 -9.67 -23.53 -6.38
C LEU A 96 -8.28 -23.56 -7.03
N LYS A 97 -7.99 -24.59 -7.83
CA LYS A 97 -6.74 -24.72 -8.59
C LYS A 97 -6.68 -23.77 -9.79
N HIS A 98 -7.84 -23.50 -10.38
CA HIS A 98 -7.99 -22.68 -11.58
C HIS A 98 -8.74 -21.38 -11.31
N LEU A 99 -8.43 -20.71 -10.19
CA LEU A 99 -8.97 -19.39 -9.89
C LEU A 99 -8.57 -18.38 -10.96
N PRO A 100 -9.50 -17.51 -11.40
CA PRO A 100 -9.15 -16.42 -12.30
C PRO A 100 -8.17 -15.48 -11.59
N PRO A 101 -7.18 -14.91 -12.32
CA PRO A 101 -6.30 -13.91 -11.73
C PRO A 101 -7.13 -12.74 -11.21
N VAL A 102 -6.73 -12.19 -10.06
CA VAL A 102 -7.32 -10.94 -9.57
C VAL A 102 -6.82 -9.82 -10.47
N GLU A 103 -7.73 -9.18 -11.21
CA GLU A 103 -7.41 -7.99 -11.98
C GLU A 103 -7.16 -6.82 -11.03
N VAL A 104 -5.94 -6.30 -11.05
CA VAL A 104 -5.53 -5.11 -10.29
C VAL A 104 -5.38 -3.97 -11.28
N ALA A 105 -6.06 -2.84 -11.02
CA ALA A 105 -5.91 -1.65 -11.84
C ALA A 105 -4.44 -1.19 -11.87
N PRO A 106 -3.97 -0.55 -12.95
CA PRO A 106 -2.59 -0.07 -13.02
C PRO A 106 -2.31 0.95 -11.89
N PRO A 107 -1.05 1.08 -11.44
CA PRO A 107 -0.67 2.02 -10.38
C PRO A 107 -1.16 3.48 -10.58
N SER A 108 -1.21 3.93 -11.84
CA SER A 108 -1.70 5.26 -12.23
C SER A 108 -3.19 5.50 -11.95
N ASP A 109 -3.96 4.43 -11.76
CA ASP A 109 -5.38 4.55 -11.45
C ASP A 109 -5.61 4.81 -9.97
N TYR A 110 -4.71 4.31 -9.09
CA TYR A 110 -4.77 4.54 -7.65
C TYR A 110 -4.15 5.86 -7.22
N VAL A 111 -3.12 6.35 -7.93
CA VAL A 111 -2.45 7.62 -7.62
C VAL A 111 -2.28 8.45 -8.87
N LYS A 112 -2.81 9.66 -8.85
CA LYS A 112 -2.79 10.59 -9.98
C LYS A 112 -2.10 11.89 -9.60
N LYS A 113 -1.22 12.37 -10.49
CA LYS A 113 -0.73 13.75 -10.45
C LYS A 113 -1.88 14.70 -10.81
N ILE A 114 -2.03 15.74 -10.01
CA ILE A 114 -3.02 16.81 -10.23
C ILE A 114 -2.30 18.15 -10.37
N THR A 115 -2.98 19.13 -10.97
CA THR A 115 -2.49 20.51 -10.98
C THR A 115 -2.26 20.98 -9.55
N PRO A 116 -1.05 21.45 -9.20
CA PRO A 116 -0.75 21.85 -7.84
C PRO A 116 -1.65 22.99 -7.33
N SER A 117 -2.20 22.83 -6.13
CA SER A 117 -2.98 23.86 -5.42
C SER A 117 -2.76 23.70 -3.93
N ASP A 118 -2.39 24.78 -3.24
CA ASP A 118 -2.10 24.78 -1.79
C ASP A 118 -1.09 23.69 -1.37
N GLY A 119 -0.10 23.42 -2.21
CA GLY A 119 0.91 22.37 -2.01
C GLY A 119 0.43 20.94 -2.30
N MET A 120 -0.87 20.73 -2.55
CA MET A 120 -1.41 19.43 -2.96
C MET A 120 -1.10 19.17 -4.42
N CYS A 121 -0.48 18.04 -4.73
CA CYS A 121 -0.05 17.70 -6.09
C CYS A 121 -0.33 16.25 -6.50
N LEU A 122 -0.76 15.41 -5.54
CA LEU A 122 -1.14 14.02 -5.78
C LEU A 122 -2.53 13.77 -5.20
N VAL A 123 -3.28 12.88 -5.85
CA VAL A 123 -4.53 12.34 -5.32
C VAL A 123 -4.48 10.83 -5.31
N VAL A 124 -4.76 10.24 -4.15
CA VAL A 124 -4.97 8.80 -3.97
C VAL A 124 -6.46 8.53 -4.13
N THR A 125 -6.85 7.57 -4.97
CA THR A 125 -8.26 7.27 -5.26
C THR A 125 -8.52 5.77 -5.28
N ASN A 126 -9.62 5.34 -4.67
CA ASN A 126 -10.18 4.00 -4.86
C ASN A 126 -11.68 3.99 -4.50
N GLY A 127 -12.47 3.19 -5.21
CA GLY A 127 -13.89 2.99 -4.90
C GLY A 127 -14.72 4.29 -4.82
N GLY A 128 -14.39 5.30 -5.62
CA GLY A 128 -15.07 6.61 -5.65
C GLY A 128 -14.64 7.59 -4.54
N ASN A 129 -13.79 7.16 -3.59
CA ASN A 129 -13.23 8.03 -2.56
C ASN A 129 -11.85 8.51 -2.97
N SER A 130 -11.47 9.71 -2.52
CA SER A 130 -10.15 10.27 -2.83
C SER A 130 -9.56 11.10 -1.69
N ILE A 131 -8.24 11.11 -1.58
CA ILE A 131 -7.48 11.91 -0.63
C ILE A 131 -6.39 12.65 -1.38
N LYS A 132 -6.34 13.98 -1.22
CA LYS A 132 -5.27 14.82 -1.78
C LYS A 132 -4.08 14.84 -0.82
N LEU A 133 -2.88 14.76 -1.39
CA LEU A 133 -1.63 14.72 -0.68
C LEU A 133 -0.67 15.79 -1.19
N ARG A 134 0.09 16.39 -0.27
CA ARG A 134 1.33 17.09 -0.58
C ARG A 134 2.41 16.09 -0.98
N LEU A 135 3.41 16.53 -1.74
CA LEU A 135 4.50 15.66 -2.17
C LEU A 135 5.23 14.98 -0.99
N PRO A 136 5.58 15.68 0.11
CA PRO A 136 6.21 15.04 1.26
C PRO A 136 5.28 14.08 2.01
N GLU A 137 3.98 14.38 2.06
CA GLU A 137 2.99 13.49 2.69
C GLU A 137 2.88 12.17 1.93
N ALA A 138 2.88 12.20 0.59
CA ALA A 138 2.89 11.01 -0.24
C ALA A 138 4.13 10.13 0.02
N ALA A 139 5.30 10.74 0.28
CA ALA A 139 6.51 10.02 0.64
C ALA A 139 6.37 9.28 1.99
N ILE A 140 5.85 9.96 3.02
CA ILE A 140 5.64 9.34 4.34
C ILE A 140 4.55 8.25 4.26
N VAL A 141 3.43 8.53 3.59
CA VAL A 141 2.35 7.55 3.38
C VAL A 141 2.86 6.32 2.64
N LYS A 142 3.69 6.47 1.61
CA LYS A 142 4.32 5.34 0.91
C LYS A 142 5.15 4.48 1.86
N THR A 143 5.98 5.11 2.68
CA THR A 143 6.83 4.39 3.64
C THR A 143 6.01 3.68 4.71
N SER A 144 4.97 4.34 5.23
CA SER A 144 4.02 3.78 6.19
C SER A 144 3.26 2.57 5.62
N ILE A 145 2.78 2.65 4.38
CA ILE A 145 2.13 1.51 3.72
C ILE A 145 3.14 0.37 3.55
N LYS A 146 4.36 0.67 3.08
CA LYS A 146 5.39 -0.36 2.87
C LYS A 146 5.77 -1.08 4.18
N SER A 147 5.87 -0.36 5.30
CA SER A 147 6.15 -0.98 6.60
C SER A 147 4.97 -1.80 7.14
N SER A 148 3.74 -1.45 6.75
CA SER A 148 2.54 -2.19 7.15
C SER A 148 2.39 -3.57 6.50
N ILE A 149 3.03 -3.82 5.35
CA ILE A 149 2.87 -5.06 4.54
C ILE A 149 3.28 -6.32 5.35
N ASP A 150 4.29 -6.20 6.20
CA ASP A 150 4.81 -7.33 6.98
C ASP A 150 4.15 -7.46 8.37
N SER A 151 3.20 -6.59 8.72
CA SER A 151 2.57 -6.57 10.04
C SER A 151 1.11 -7.02 10.01
N ARG A 152 0.67 -7.91 10.91
CA ARG A 152 -0.73 -8.35 11.02
C ARG A 152 -1.70 -7.25 11.43
N PHE A 153 -1.21 -6.29 12.21
CA PHE A 153 -1.95 -5.10 12.62
C PHE A 153 -1.02 -3.91 12.49
N PHE A 154 -1.51 -2.84 11.87
CA PHE A 154 -0.74 -1.62 11.71
C PHE A 154 -1.68 -0.43 11.83
N ASP A 155 -1.29 0.56 12.61
CA ASP A 155 -2.04 1.81 12.74
C ASP A 155 -1.04 2.93 12.99
N GLU A 156 -0.81 3.75 11.98
CA GLU A 156 0.08 4.91 12.05
C GLU A 156 -0.69 6.17 11.71
N ILE A 157 -0.59 7.17 12.59
CA ILE A 157 -1.12 8.51 12.35
C ILE A 157 0.03 9.42 11.94
N VAL A 158 0.10 9.71 10.64
CA VAL A 158 1.03 10.68 10.07
C VAL A 158 0.51 12.09 10.36
N THR A 159 1.25 12.86 11.16
CA THR A 159 0.88 14.23 11.54
C THR A 159 1.86 15.23 10.96
N VAL A 160 1.38 16.07 10.04
CA VAL A 160 2.18 17.16 9.45
C VAL A 160 1.42 18.47 9.65
N GLY A 161 1.89 19.28 10.59
CA GLY A 161 1.20 20.50 11.00
C GLY A 161 -0.19 20.17 11.57
N GLN A 162 -1.23 20.75 10.96
CA GLN A 162 -2.62 20.48 11.34
C GLN A 162 -3.23 19.27 10.60
N ARG A 163 -2.58 18.77 9.55
CA ARG A 163 -3.07 17.64 8.77
C ARG A 163 -2.73 16.33 9.46
N LYS A 164 -3.70 15.43 9.50
CA LYS A 164 -3.55 14.06 9.99
C LYS A 164 -3.98 13.09 8.91
N ILE A 165 -3.09 12.17 8.58
CA ILE A 165 -3.33 11.10 7.62
C ILE A 165 -3.08 9.79 8.37
N ALA A 166 -4.08 8.93 8.48
CA ALA A 166 -3.94 7.63 9.13
C ALA A 166 -3.75 6.53 8.08
N VAL A 167 -2.73 5.71 8.25
CA VAL A 167 -2.52 4.46 7.51
C VAL A 167 -2.81 3.33 8.46
N SER A 168 -3.84 2.55 8.17
CA SER A 168 -4.25 1.43 9.02
C SER A 168 -4.39 0.16 8.22
N ARG A 169 -4.00 -0.96 8.83
CA ARG A 169 -4.23 -2.32 8.37
C ARG A 169 -5.03 -3.04 9.43
N SER A 170 -6.26 -3.39 9.08
CA SER A 170 -7.23 -4.01 10.00
C SER A 170 -7.28 -5.53 9.91
N SER A 171 -6.71 -6.10 8.85
CA SER A 171 -6.60 -7.55 8.64
C SER A 171 -5.49 -7.84 7.65
N ASP A 172 -5.17 -9.12 7.42
CA ASP A 172 -4.12 -9.49 6.47
C ASP A 172 -4.45 -9.05 5.02
N LEU A 173 -5.70 -8.69 4.74
CA LEU A 173 -6.20 -8.34 3.41
C LEU A 173 -6.68 -6.90 3.25
N LYS A 174 -6.66 -6.06 4.29
CA LYS A 174 -7.34 -4.75 4.27
C LYS A 174 -6.48 -3.61 4.78
N TRP A 175 -6.26 -2.65 3.90
CA TRP A 175 -5.63 -1.36 4.18
C TRP A 175 -6.64 -0.23 4.05
N GLN A 176 -6.48 0.79 4.88
CA GLN A 176 -7.26 2.00 4.84
C GLN A 176 -6.35 3.21 5.04
N LEU A 177 -6.42 4.14 4.08
CA LEU A 177 -5.88 5.48 4.19
C LEU A 177 -7.02 6.42 4.59
N SER A 178 -6.83 7.20 5.65
CA SER A 178 -7.84 8.11 6.18
C SER A 178 -7.29 9.53 6.24
N GLY A 179 -8.01 10.53 5.75
CA GLY A 179 -7.60 11.94 5.78
C GLY A 179 -8.77 12.87 5.49
N GLU A 180 -8.83 14.02 6.19
CA GLU A 180 -9.88 15.05 5.99
C GLU A 180 -11.32 14.51 6.02
N GLY A 181 -11.59 13.52 6.87
CA GLY A 181 -12.91 12.89 6.98
C GLY A 181 -13.26 11.89 5.87
N THR A 182 -12.34 11.61 4.95
CA THR A 182 -12.49 10.63 3.87
C THR A 182 -11.64 9.39 4.14
N ASN A 183 -12.15 8.22 3.79
CA ASN A 183 -11.44 6.96 3.87
C ASN A 183 -11.33 6.33 2.47
N VAL A 184 -10.11 5.96 2.08
CA VAL A 184 -9.83 5.20 0.85
C VAL A 184 -9.32 3.83 1.26
N ARG A 185 -9.95 2.77 0.75
CA ARG A 185 -9.67 1.38 1.15
C ARG A 185 -9.00 0.63 0.02
N PHE A 186 -8.14 -0.32 0.40
CA PHE A 186 -7.39 -1.16 -0.52
C PHE A 186 -7.34 -2.59 0.01
N THR A 187 -7.36 -3.54 -0.92
CA THR A 187 -7.16 -4.96 -0.68
C THR A 187 -5.69 -5.33 -0.78
N ALA A 188 -5.33 -6.55 -0.35
CA ALA A 188 -3.97 -7.09 -0.52
C ALA A 188 -3.48 -7.10 -1.97
N TYR A 189 -4.38 -7.23 -2.95
CA TYR A 189 -4.00 -7.25 -4.37
C TYR A 189 -3.65 -5.85 -4.89
N GLU A 190 -4.24 -4.82 -4.30
CA GLU A 190 -4.10 -3.44 -4.76
C GLU A 190 -2.92 -2.73 -4.07
N ILE A 191 -2.44 -3.24 -2.92
CA ILE A 191 -1.49 -2.51 -2.08
C ILE A 191 -0.13 -2.30 -2.75
N GLU A 192 0.37 -3.28 -3.51
CA GLU A 192 1.62 -3.14 -4.26
C GLU A 192 1.48 -2.10 -5.38
N ALA A 193 0.34 -2.12 -6.09
CA ALA A 193 0.03 -1.14 -7.12
C ALA A 193 -0.13 0.27 -6.53
N LEU A 194 -0.70 0.41 -5.33
CA LEU A 194 -0.74 1.68 -4.60
C LEU A 194 0.66 2.18 -4.23
N VAL A 195 1.54 1.32 -3.71
CA VAL A 195 2.93 1.68 -3.38
C VAL A 195 3.69 2.12 -4.62
N ALA A 196 3.53 1.41 -5.74
CA ALA A 196 4.09 1.80 -7.02
C ALA A 196 3.49 3.12 -7.53
N GLY A 197 2.18 3.34 -7.33
CA GLY A 197 1.48 4.55 -7.73
C GLY A 197 1.99 5.78 -6.97
N LEU A 198 2.19 5.66 -5.65
CA LEU A 198 2.80 6.71 -4.83
C LEU A 198 4.22 7.01 -5.28
N HIS A 199 5.02 5.98 -5.58
CA HIS A 199 6.38 6.14 -6.08
C HIS A 199 6.41 6.90 -7.42
N ASN A 200 5.61 6.45 -8.38
CA ASN A 200 5.53 7.03 -9.71
C ASN A 200 4.97 8.45 -9.66
N GLY A 201 3.97 8.71 -8.81
CA GLY A 201 3.44 10.05 -8.58
C GLY A 201 4.51 11.01 -8.03
N ILE A 202 5.31 10.57 -7.06
CA ILE A 202 6.44 11.36 -6.53
C ILE A 202 7.44 11.64 -7.66
N LEU A 203 7.82 10.60 -8.41
CA LEU A 203 8.73 10.71 -9.54
C LEU A 203 8.23 11.72 -10.58
N ASP A 204 6.97 11.61 -11.00
CA ASP A 204 6.39 12.46 -12.03
C ASP A 204 6.38 13.94 -11.64
N VAL A 205 6.09 14.25 -10.37
CA VAL A 205 6.14 15.62 -9.85
C VAL A 205 7.58 16.14 -9.81
N LEU A 206 8.54 15.33 -9.34
CA LEU A 206 9.95 15.71 -9.33
C LEU A 206 10.50 15.94 -10.75
N MET A 207 10.07 15.11 -11.71
CA MET A 207 10.51 15.23 -13.09
C MET A 207 9.97 16.50 -13.77
N ASP A 208 8.80 17.02 -13.39
CA ASP A 208 8.33 18.32 -13.89
C ASP A 208 9.29 19.45 -13.47
N VAL A 209 9.77 19.41 -12.22
CA VAL A 209 10.75 20.38 -11.71
C VAL A 209 12.09 20.26 -12.44
N VAL A 210 12.60 19.03 -12.60
CA VAL A 210 13.87 18.79 -13.29
C VAL A 210 13.80 19.21 -14.76
N LYS A 211 12.71 18.88 -15.46
CA LYS A 211 12.48 19.33 -16.83
C LYS A 211 12.38 20.86 -16.92
N GLY A 212 11.81 21.50 -15.90
CA GLY A 212 11.77 22.96 -15.78
C GLY A 212 13.14 23.64 -15.73
N PHE A 213 14.21 22.92 -15.36
CA PHE A 213 15.58 23.44 -15.44
C PHE A 213 16.15 23.43 -16.86
N GLY A 214 15.54 22.71 -17.79
CA GLY A 214 16.06 22.54 -19.15
C GLY A 214 17.34 21.69 -19.20
N ALA A 215 17.82 21.48 -20.43
CA ALA A 215 19.08 20.77 -20.73
C ALA A 215 20.09 21.70 -21.42
N ASP A 216 19.89 23.02 -21.31
CA ASP A 216 20.75 24.05 -21.88
C ASP A 216 21.97 24.31 -20.99
N ASP A 217 22.96 25.06 -21.51
CA ASP A 217 24.18 25.45 -20.78
C ASP A 217 23.89 26.26 -19.50
N VAL A 218 22.64 26.70 -19.31
CA VAL A 218 22.17 27.50 -18.16
C VAL A 218 21.47 26.63 -17.11
N SER A 219 21.21 25.35 -17.39
CA SER A 219 20.57 24.39 -16.46
C SER A 219 21.30 24.30 -15.11
N ASP A 220 22.63 24.25 -15.11
CA ASP A 220 23.46 24.25 -13.89
C ASP A 220 23.26 25.53 -13.05
N ILE A 221 23.08 26.68 -13.70
CA ILE A 221 22.79 27.95 -13.01
C ILE A 221 21.41 27.88 -12.35
N ARG A 222 20.40 27.33 -13.02
CA ARG A 222 19.04 27.17 -12.47
C ARG A 222 19.03 26.22 -11.26
N VAL A 223 19.75 25.10 -11.34
CA VAL A 223 19.92 24.14 -10.23
C VAL A 223 20.62 24.81 -9.04
N LYS A 224 21.74 25.51 -9.27
CA LYS A 224 22.46 26.25 -8.22
C LYS A 224 21.58 27.32 -7.57
N SER A 225 20.77 28.03 -8.36
CA SER A 225 19.84 29.03 -7.86
C SER A 225 18.78 28.40 -6.94
N GLN A 226 18.22 27.26 -7.31
CA GLN A 226 17.27 26.54 -6.44
C GLN A 226 17.92 26.00 -5.17
N LEU A 227 19.15 25.46 -5.25
CA LEU A 227 19.87 25.01 -4.06
C LEU A 227 20.15 26.15 -3.09
N LYS A 228 20.47 27.34 -3.60
CA LYS A 228 20.65 28.53 -2.77
C LYS A 228 19.36 28.95 -2.07
N ARG A 229 18.20 28.80 -2.74
CA ARG A 229 16.88 29.02 -2.11
C ARG A 229 16.61 28.01 -1.00
N VAL A 230 16.89 26.73 -1.23
CA VAL A 230 16.78 25.68 -0.20
C VAL A 230 17.65 26.04 1.01
N GLU A 231 18.89 26.43 0.77
CA GLU A 231 19.84 26.79 1.84
C GLU A 231 19.36 28.01 2.64
N GLN A 232 18.87 29.05 1.97
CA GLN A 232 18.37 30.26 2.60
C GLN A 232 17.09 29.98 3.41
N ASP A 233 16.07 29.39 2.79
CA ASP A 233 14.79 29.11 3.47
C ASP A 233 15.00 28.11 4.62
N ALA A 234 15.90 27.12 4.49
CA ALA A 234 16.24 26.22 5.58
C ALA A 234 16.96 26.95 6.73
N THR A 235 17.84 27.91 6.41
CA THR A 235 18.51 28.74 7.42
C THR A 235 17.49 29.54 8.22
N ASP A 236 16.48 30.09 7.54
CA ASP A 236 15.40 30.84 8.19
C ASP A 236 14.53 29.94 9.08
N ILE A 237 14.28 28.69 8.66
CA ILE A 237 13.52 27.69 9.45
C ILE A 237 14.28 27.28 10.72
N PHE A 238 15.57 26.98 10.61
CA PHE A 238 16.35 26.52 11.77
C PHE A 238 16.79 27.67 12.69
N GLY A 239 16.83 28.91 12.18
CA GLY A 239 17.07 30.12 12.97
C GLY A 239 18.36 30.04 13.80
N GLU A 240 18.23 30.26 15.11
CA GLU A 240 19.35 30.24 16.07
C GLU A 240 19.62 28.86 16.69
N ASP A 241 19.08 27.76 16.13
CA ASP A 241 19.38 26.42 16.63
C ASP A 241 20.90 26.18 16.65
N LYS A 242 21.41 25.59 17.75
CA LYS A 242 22.85 25.37 17.95
C LYS A 242 23.47 24.50 16.85
N ASN A 243 22.67 23.64 16.22
CA ASN A 243 23.05 22.75 15.14
C ASN A 243 22.55 23.23 13.75
N ALA A 244 21.97 24.43 13.66
CA ALA A 244 21.36 24.96 12.43
C ALA A 244 22.27 24.82 11.20
N LYS A 245 23.55 25.20 11.30
CA LYS A 245 24.51 25.06 10.20
C LYS A 245 24.66 23.62 9.70
N GLY A 246 24.66 22.65 10.61
CA GLY A 246 24.74 21.23 10.27
C GLY A 246 23.47 20.73 9.59
N LEU A 247 22.32 21.12 10.11
CA LEU A 247 21.00 20.75 9.58
C LEU A 247 20.75 21.35 8.19
N VAL A 248 21.02 22.66 8.01
CA VAL A 248 20.96 23.33 6.70
C VAL A 248 21.83 22.61 5.69
N ARG A 249 23.09 22.31 6.06
CA ARG A 249 24.02 21.59 5.19
C ARG A 249 23.52 20.21 4.80
N ASP A 250 22.89 19.47 5.73
CA ASP A 250 22.33 18.16 5.44
C ASP A 250 21.14 18.25 4.46
N ILE A 251 20.19 19.14 4.73
CA ILE A 251 19.03 19.39 3.85
C ILE A 251 19.48 19.80 2.45
N THR A 252 20.39 20.77 2.33
CA THR A 252 20.92 21.23 1.03
C THR A 252 21.67 20.12 0.29
N LYS A 253 22.44 19.28 1.01
CA LYS A 253 23.15 18.14 0.41
C LYS A 253 22.18 17.09 -0.13
N ARG A 254 21.09 16.81 0.59
CA ARG A 254 20.04 15.88 0.14
C ARG A 254 19.29 16.46 -1.06
N ALA A 255 18.89 17.73 -1.01
CA ALA A 255 18.26 18.43 -2.12
C ALA A 255 19.12 18.38 -3.39
N LYS A 256 20.44 18.60 -3.29
CA LYS A 256 21.37 18.49 -4.42
C LYS A 256 21.33 17.13 -5.11
N LYS A 257 21.18 16.04 -4.35
CA LYS A 257 21.07 14.69 -4.94
C LYS A 257 19.70 14.39 -5.57
N ILE A 258 18.71 15.26 -5.36
CA ILE A 258 17.36 15.11 -5.92
C ILE A 258 17.23 15.94 -7.21
N ILE A 259 17.79 17.17 -7.24
CA ILE A 259 17.71 18.08 -8.42
C ILE A 259 19.00 18.19 -9.22
N GLY A 260 20.09 17.53 -8.81
CA GLY A 260 21.36 17.53 -9.55
C GLY A 260 21.25 16.91 -10.94
N ILE A 261 22.10 17.31 -11.89
CA ILE A 261 21.95 16.96 -13.31
C ILE A 261 22.26 15.47 -13.57
N ASP A 262 23.19 14.88 -12.83
CA ASP A 262 23.72 13.52 -13.09
C ASP A 262 22.91 12.37 -12.44
N GLU A 263 21.72 12.65 -11.93
CA GLU A 263 20.96 11.71 -11.11
C GLU A 263 19.89 10.98 -11.94
N PHE A 264 19.84 9.64 -11.85
CA PHE A 264 18.81 8.83 -12.49
C PHE A 264 17.43 9.16 -11.95
N ALA A 265 16.40 9.14 -12.81
CA ALA A 265 15.04 9.52 -12.47
C ALA A 265 14.53 8.77 -11.22
N ASP A 266 14.60 7.43 -11.22
CA ASP A 266 14.14 6.61 -10.10
C ASP A 266 14.91 6.88 -8.78
N GLU A 267 16.22 7.10 -8.87
CA GLU A 267 17.04 7.44 -7.71
C GLU A 267 16.60 8.75 -7.05
N ARG A 268 16.11 9.73 -7.83
CA ARG A 268 15.61 11.00 -7.29
C ARG A 268 14.40 10.79 -6.39
N ALA A 269 13.46 9.93 -6.82
CA ALA A 269 12.28 9.61 -6.02
C ALA A 269 12.68 8.92 -4.71
N ASN A 270 13.56 7.92 -4.76
CA ASN A 270 14.08 7.25 -3.56
C ASN A 270 14.80 8.22 -2.62
N LYS A 271 15.68 9.09 -3.13
CA LYS A 271 16.40 10.11 -2.35
C LYS A 271 15.47 11.14 -1.72
N PHE A 272 14.41 11.54 -2.42
CA PHE A 272 13.39 12.44 -1.90
C PHE A 272 12.59 11.77 -0.76
N ILE A 273 12.18 10.52 -0.95
CA ILE A 273 11.48 9.74 0.08
C ILE A 273 12.36 9.59 1.33
N ASP A 274 13.64 9.26 1.15
CA ASP A 274 14.61 9.15 2.25
C ASP A 274 14.81 10.48 2.99
N MET A 275 14.81 11.60 2.26
CA MET A 275 14.88 12.93 2.87
C MET A 275 13.62 13.23 3.70
N CYS A 276 12.43 12.94 3.18
CA CYS A 276 11.17 13.15 3.92
C CYS A 276 11.13 12.28 5.18
N ASN A 277 11.50 11.00 5.07
CA ASN A 277 11.57 10.07 6.20
C ASN A 277 12.60 10.53 7.24
N HIS A 278 13.76 11.02 6.80
CA HIS A 278 14.76 11.57 7.71
C HIS A 278 14.22 12.76 8.51
N VAL A 279 13.54 13.70 7.84
CA VAL A 279 12.91 14.84 8.52
C VAL A 279 11.83 14.38 9.48
N TYR A 280 10.93 13.52 9.03
CA TYR A 280 9.79 13.09 9.82
C TYR A 280 10.17 12.25 11.05
N ALA A 281 11.16 11.36 10.91
CA ALA A 281 11.54 10.45 11.98
C ALA A 281 12.60 11.01 12.95
N ASN A 282 13.51 11.87 12.47
CA ASN A 282 14.72 12.23 13.23
C ASN A 282 14.82 13.72 13.60
N MET A 283 14.00 14.60 13.02
CA MET A 283 14.04 16.04 13.36
C MET A 283 13.02 16.40 14.44
N ASN A 284 13.25 17.53 15.11
CA ASN A 284 12.27 18.06 16.06
C ASN A 284 10.95 18.37 15.34
N THR A 285 9.83 17.99 15.97
CA THR A 285 8.47 18.16 15.47
C THR A 285 8.14 19.59 15.05
N GLU A 286 8.75 20.60 15.68
CA GLU A 286 8.59 22.01 15.32
C GLU A 286 9.07 22.33 13.89
N TYR A 287 10.04 21.57 13.37
CA TYR A 287 10.60 21.79 12.04
C TYR A 287 9.90 21.00 10.93
N ILE A 288 9.09 19.99 11.27
CA ILE A 288 8.49 19.07 10.28
C ILE A 288 7.61 19.84 9.28
N GLU A 289 6.62 20.59 9.76
CA GLU A 289 5.69 21.33 8.89
C GLU A 289 6.40 22.45 8.10
N PRO A 290 7.26 23.30 8.69
CA PRO A 290 8.04 24.28 7.92
C PRO A 290 8.91 23.64 6.82
N LEU A 291 9.59 22.53 7.10
CA LEU A 291 10.41 21.84 6.11
C LEU A 291 9.56 21.18 5.02
N PHE A 292 8.41 20.61 5.36
CA PHE A 292 7.50 20.03 4.37
C PHE A 292 6.88 21.11 3.47
N ASN A 293 6.65 22.31 4.00
CA ASN A 293 6.26 23.48 3.21
C ASN A 293 7.38 23.94 2.28
N LEU A 294 8.62 23.99 2.77
CA LEU A 294 9.79 24.24 1.93
C LEU A 294 9.91 23.20 0.80
N PHE A 295 9.76 21.91 1.11
CA PHE A 295 9.85 20.86 0.10
C PHE A 295 8.73 20.97 -0.94
N SER A 296 7.51 21.27 -0.50
CA SER A 296 6.39 21.50 -1.42
C SER A 296 6.64 22.71 -2.32
N LYS A 297 7.29 23.76 -1.81
CA LYS A 297 7.66 24.96 -2.60
C LYS A 297 8.77 24.69 -3.61
N VAL A 298 9.75 23.85 -3.26
CA VAL A 298 10.96 23.62 -4.07
C VAL A 298 10.75 22.51 -5.10
N PHE A 299 10.06 21.43 -4.72
CA PHE A 299 9.95 20.20 -5.50
C PHE A 299 8.61 20.04 -6.22
N VAL A 300 7.73 21.03 -6.15
CA VAL A 300 6.47 21.06 -6.91
C VAL A 300 6.51 22.27 -7.83
N ALA A 301 6.49 22.03 -9.14
CA ALA A 301 6.40 23.10 -10.13
C ALA A 301 5.03 23.78 -10.00
N GLN A 302 5.00 25.07 -9.69
CA GLN A 302 3.76 25.84 -9.74
C GLN A 302 3.33 26.02 -11.20
N ALA A 303 2.02 25.90 -11.45
CA ALA A 303 1.41 26.15 -12.75
C ALA A 303 1.42 27.65 -13.09
#